data_AF-K2AFM8-F1
#
_entry.id   AF-K2AFM8-F1
#
_cell.length_a   1.000
_cell.length_b   1.000
_cell.length_c   1.000
_cell.angle_alpha   90.00
_cell.angle_beta   90.00
_cell.angle_gamma   90.00
#
_symmetry.space_group_name_H-M   'P 1'
#
loop_
_entity.id
_entity.type
_entity.pdbx_description
1 polymer ?
#
loop_
_entity_poly.entity_id
_entity_poly.type
_entity_poly.pdbx_seq_one_letter_code
_entity_poly.pdbx_strand_id
1 'polypeptide(L)'
;MPHLGSQWWCLTRQTLSAILENPERAEIDRYFRRVWIPDESYFQTLVRQVSANVESRSLTLSKFDFQGKPHIFYDDHLQLLRRSDCFVARKIWPHADRLYKTFLSGDGGAQAVAEPNPGKIDRLFAKAVERRTKGRAGLYMQSRHPNENWENGRTAAPYSVFEGFADLFENFEIWLGKATGTRVHGHLFAETRVQFAGGEKIYNGALCDSAAMRDYNPTSFLTNLIWNTRGERQCFQFGPADHQALGHFITGDPNAQISVISGAWAIPLFHANSNFGEIRKEAARLQKIEAEFLNTLRSPWVKARVRTWALAEFVENPMEPLQTIVDEISPRAMRRLTEAPRLADLTGFGQFLQNLRNQGMQPVLMGDFPTGDDPRGTASRRGRPYLVK
;
A
#
# COMPACT_ATOMS: atom_id res chain seq x y z
N MET A 1 32.27 -38.08 -1.50
CA MET A 1 31.15 -37.26 -0.96
C MET A 1 29.94 -37.52 -1.86
N PRO A 2 28.75 -37.81 -1.30
CA PRO A 2 27.53 -37.95 -2.10
C PRO A 2 27.13 -36.60 -2.72
N HIS A 3 26.61 -36.64 -3.94
CA HIS A 3 26.12 -35.48 -4.68
C HIS A 3 24.62 -35.63 -4.93
N LEU A 4 23.85 -34.55 -4.77
CA LEU A 4 22.41 -34.51 -5.01
C LEU A 4 22.10 -33.81 -6.34
N GLY A 5 21.00 -34.22 -6.98
CA GLY A 5 20.49 -33.60 -8.19
C GLY A 5 19.13 -34.14 -8.60
N SER A 6 18.72 -33.82 -9.83
CA SER A 6 17.41 -34.24 -10.35
C SER A 6 17.36 -35.73 -10.67
N GLN A 7 16.21 -36.37 -10.46
CA GLN A 7 15.87 -37.71 -10.99
C GLN A 7 15.94 -37.80 -12.53
N TRP A 8 15.94 -36.65 -13.23
CA TRP A 8 15.93 -36.56 -14.69
C TRP A 8 17.30 -36.13 -15.20
N TRP A 9 17.99 -37.04 -15.87
CA TRP A 9 19.35 -36.87 -16.36
C TRP A 9 19.53 -37.63 -17.68
N CYS A 10 20.63 -37.35 -18.37
CA CYS A 10 21.07 -38.10 -19.55
C CYS A 10 22.53 -38.50 -19.36
N LEU A 11 22.85 -39.77 -19.63
CA LEU A 11 24.22 -40.28 -19.59
C LEU A 11 24.64 -40.70 -20.99
N THR A 12 25.92 -40.52 -21.29
CA THR A 12 26.51 -41.18 -22.46
C THR A 12 26.57 -42.68 -22.20
N ARG A 13 26.56 -43.47 -23.28
CA ARG A 13 26.73 -44.93 -23.19
C ARG A 13 28.02 -45.30 -22.44
N GLN A 14 29.11 -44.60 -22.71
CA GLN A 14 30.40 -44.83 -22.07
C GLN A 14 30.32 -44.64 -20.55
N THR A 15 29.73 -43.53 -20.10
CA THR A 15 29.57 -43.25 -18.66
C THR A 15 28.68 -44.29 -17.99
N LEU A 16 27.58 -44.69 -18.64
CA LEU A 16 26.69 -45.72 -18.10
C LEU A 16 27.40 -47.07 -17.96
N SER A 17 28.14 -47.51 -18.98
CA SER A 17 28.93 -48.74 -18.92
C SER A 17 29.94 -48.71 -17.77
N ALA A 18 30.68 -47.61 -17.62
CA ALA A 18 31.66 -47.46 -16.53
C ALA A 18 31.02 -47.53 -15.13
N ILE A 19 29.79 -47.02 -14.97
CA ILE A 19 29.04 -47.14 -13.71
C ILE A 19 28.59 -48.59 -13.48
N LEU A 20 28.08 -49.27 -14.51
CA LEU A 20 27.57 -50.64 -14.39
C LEU A 20 28.68 -51.68 -14.19
N GLU A 21 29.87 -51.44 -14.74
CA GLU A 21 31.04 -52.31 -14.65
C GLU A 21 31.97 -51.94 -13.48
N ASN A 22 31.58 -50.98 -12.64
CA ASN A 22 32.39 -50.57 -11.50
C ASN A 22 32.64 -51.76 -10.55
N PRO A 23 33.90 -52.10 -10.21
CA PRO A 23 34.22 -53.25 -9.37
C PRO A 23 33.61 -53.15 -7.96
N GLU A 24 33.38 -51.95 -7.44
CA GLU A 24 32.78 -51.68 -6.14
C GLU A 24 31.24 -51.59 -6.18
N ARG A 25 30.61 -51.83 -7.34
CA ARG A 25 29.16 -51.64 -7.54
C ARG A 25 28.31 -52.35 -6.49
N ALA A 26 28.67 -53.57 -6.10
CA ALA A 26 27.91 -54.34 -5.11
C ALA A 26 27.92 -53.68 -3.71
N GLU A 27 29.01 -53.02 -3.34
CA GLU A 27 29.12 -52.28 -2.08
C GLU A 27 28.33 -50.96 -2.15
N ILE A 28 28.48 -50.24 -3.26
CA ILE A 28 27.78 -48.99 -3.53
C ILE A 28 26.25 -49.22 -3.53
N ASP A 29 25.76 -50.25 -4.22
CA ASP A 29 24.33 -50.61 -4.26
C ASP A 29 23.80 -50.95 -2.86
N ARG A 30 24.60 -51.64 -2.03
CA ARG A 30 24.24 -51.98 -0.65
C ARG A 30 24.08 -50.74 0.20
N TYR A 31 24.95 -49.74 0.02
CA TYR A 31 24.84 -48.45 0.68
C TYR A 31 23.58 -47.70 0.23
N PHE A 32 23.41 -47.46 -1.07
CA PHE A 32 22.29 -46.67 -1.59
C PHE A 32 20.92 -47.33 -1.45
N ARG A 33 20.83 -48.66 -1.26
CA ARG A 33 19.58 -49.34 -0.88
C ARG A 33 18.97 -48.80 0.41
N ARG A 34 19.78 -48.24 1.32
CA ARG A 34 19.34 -47.67 2.60
C ARG A 34 19.21 -46.15 2.58
N VAL A 35 19.58 -45.51 1.46
CA VAL A 35 19.51 -44.05 1.31
C VAL A 35 18.08 -43.64 0.95
N TRP A 36 17.58 -42.57 1.56
CA TRP A 36 16.31 -41.97 1.23
C TRP A 36 16.42 -41.22 -0.11
N ILE A 37 15.52 -41.52 -1.06
CA ILE A 37 15.52 -40.98 -2.43
C ILE A 37 16.87 -41.21 -3.14
N PRO A 38 17.26 -42.49 -3.32
CA PRO A 38 18.57 -42.82 -3.88
C PRO A 38 18.71 -42.40 -5.36
N ASP A 39 17.59 -42.25 -6.07
CA ASP A 39 17.52 -41.80 -7.45
C ASP A 39 17.91 -40.32 -7.66
N GLU A 40 17.90 -39.50 -6.60
CA GLU A 40 18.41 -38.12 -6.63
C GLU A 40 19.89 -38.00 -6.24
N SER A 41 20.57 -39.10 -5.88
CA SER A 41 21.97 -39.06 -5.44
C SER A 41 22.90 -40.13 -6.01
N TYR A 42 22.39 -41.31 -6.37
CA TYR A 42 23.18 -42.45 -6.83
C TYR A 42 23.98 -42.09 -8.09
N PHE A 43 23.30 -41.75 -9.18
CA PHE A 43 23.97 -41.49 -10.46
C PHE A 43 24.79 -40.19 -10.42
N GLN A 44 24.33 -39.18 -9.70
CA GLN A 44 25.02 -37.90 -9.52
C GLN A 44 26.36 -38.08 -8.79
N THR A 45 26.41 -39.03 -7.85
CA THR A 45 27.63 -39.39 -7.13
C THR A 45 28.56 -40.20 -8.04
N LEU A 46 28.07 -41.25 -8.70
CA LEU A 46 28.92 -42.17 -9.47
C LEU A 46 29.48 -41.56 -10.75
N VAL A 47 28.72 -40.70 -11.43
CA VAL A 47 29.19 -40.00 -12.64
C VAL A 47 30.50 -39.26 -12.37
N ARG A 48 30.65 -38.65 -11.19
CA ARG A 48 31.85 -37.88 -10.82
C ARG A 48 33.07 -38.74 -10.53
N GLN A 49 32.88 -40.04 -10.32
CA GLN A 49 33.99 -40.99 -10.17
C GLN A 49 34.53 -41.47 -11.51
N VAL A 50 33.69 -41.47 -12.57
CA VAL A 50 34.02 -42.10 -13.85
C VAL A 50 34.09 -41.12 -15.03
N SER A 51 33.66 -39.87 -14.86
CA SER A 51 33.66 -38.84 -15.89
C SER A 51 34.13 -37.49 -15.34
N ALA A 52 35.05 -36.85 -16.06
CA ALA A 52 35.41 -35.45 -15.85
C ALA A 52 34.47 -34.47 -16.59
N ASN A 53 33.66 -34.97 -17.52
CA ASN A 53 32.71 -34.16 -18.28
C ASN A 53 31.31 -34.28 -17.66
N VAL A 54 30.94 -33.30 -16.85
CA VAL A 54 29.67 -33.26 -16.12
C VAL A 54 29.06 -31.86 -16.23
N GLU A 55 27.98 -31.76 -17.00
CA GLU A 55 27.23 -30.52 -17.16
C GLU A 55 26.12 -30.43 -16.09
N SER A 56 26.26 -29.51 -15.13
CA SER A 56 25.30 -29.32 -14.04
C SER A 56 24.10 -28.46 -14.47
N ARG A 57 23.45 -28.84 -15.57
CA ARG A 57 22.27 -28.17 -16.14
C ARG A 57 21.19 -29.19 -16.51
N SER A 58 19.92 -28.85 -16.29
CA SER A 58 18.83 -29.76 -16.61
C SER A 58 18.36 -29.58 -18.05
N LEU A 59 18.22 -30.70 -18.77
CA LEU A 59 17.53 -30.76 -20.05
C LEU A 59 16.00 -30.76 -19.90
N THR A 60 15.52 -30.91 -18.65
CA THR A 60 14.10 -31.00 -18.32
C THR A 60 13.63 -29.72 -17.64
N LEU A 61 12.59 -29.10 -18.18
CA LEU A 61 11.85 -28.06 -17.48
C LEU A 61 11.03 -28.71 -16.34
N SER A 62 11.50 -28.49 -15.13
CA SER A 62 10.80 -28.82 -13.89
C SER A 62 10.72 -27.57 -13.01
N LYS A 63 9.52 -27.21 -12.58
CA LYS A 63 9.29 -26.10 -11.67
C LYS A 63 8.46 -26.53 -10.49
N PHE A 64 8.78 -25.99 -9.32
CA PHE A 64 8.11 -26.28 -8.07
C PHE A 64 7.55 -24.99 -7.50
N ASP A 65 6.41 -25.09 -6.82
CA ASP A 65 5.83 -23.98 -6.08
C ASP A 65 6.57 -23.77 -4.75
N PHE A 66 6.12 -22.77 -3.98
CA PHE A 66 6.73 -22.44 -2.69
C PHE A 66 6.56 -23.55 -1.62
N GLN A 67 5.71 -24.56 -1.87
CA GLN A 67 5.52 -25.72 -1.00
C GLN A 67 6.35 -26.94 -1.48
N GLY A 68 7.15 -26.78 -2.54
CA GLY A 68 7.89 -27.88 -3.15
C GLY A 68 7.02 -28.81 -4.01
N LYS A 69 5.79 -28.42 -4.34
CA LYS A 69 4.93 -29.20 -5.24
C LYS A 69 5.25 -28.86 -6.69
N PRO A 70 5.33 -29.85 -7.59
CA PRO A 70 5.63 -29.57 -8.99
C PRO A 70 4.47 -28.81 -9.64
N HIS A 71 4.79 -27.80 -10.45
CA HIS A 71 3.81 -27.10 -11.28
C HIS A 71 3.23 -28.05 -12.32
N ILE A 72 1.92 -27.94 -12.54
CA ILE A 72 1.21 -28.64 -13.61
C ILE A 72 1.03 -27.66 -14.78
N PHE A 73 1.48 -28.06 -15.97
CA PHE A 73 1.32 -27.27 -17.18
C PHE A 73 0.03 -27.64 -17.93
N TYR A 74 -0.60 -26.64 -18.56
CA TYR A 74 -1.89 -26.71 -19.25
C TYR A 74 -1.73 -26.00 -20.61
N ASP A 75 -2.76 -26.05 -21.46
CA ASP A 75 -2.71 -25.52 -22.83
C ASP A 75 -2.37 -24.03 -22.95
N ASP A 76 -2.71 -23.23 -21.95
CA ASP A 76 -2.36 -21.80 -21.87
C ASP A 76 -0.87 -21.55 -21.61
N HIS A 77 -0.13 -22.56 -21.17
CA HIS A 77 1.33 -22.50 -20.98
C HIS A 77 2.14 -22.78 -22.25
N LEU A 78 1.51 -22.98 -23.42
CA LEU A 78 2.21 -23.30 -24.67
C LEU A 78 3.36 -22.32 -24.99
N GLN A 79 3.10 -21.02 -24.89
CA GLN A 79 4.10 -19.99 -25.19
C GLN A 79 5.24 -19.96 -24.18
N LEU A 80 4.96 -20.30 -22.91
CA LEU A 80 5.97 -20.43 -21.87
C LEU A 80 6.89 -21.62 -22.17
N LEU A 81 6.32 -22.78 -22.49
CA LEU A 81 7.08 -23.99 -22.80
C LEU A 81 8.00 -23.79 -24.01
N ARG A 82 7.49 -23.13 -25.07
CA ARG A 82 8.27 -22.79 -26.28
C ARG A 82 9.49 -21.90 -26.01
N ARG A 83 9.49 -21.13 -24.92
CA ARG A 83 10.59 -20.22 -24.53
C ARG A 83 11.60 -20.84 -23.57
N SER A 84 11.34 -22.06 -23.10
CA SER A 84 12.23 -22.72 -22.14
C SER A 84 13.50 -23.27 -22.80
N ASP A 85 13.45 -23.53 -24.10
CA ASP A 85 14.48 -24.21 -24.88
C ASP A 85 14.88 -25.59 -24.29
N CYS A 86 14.13 -26.11 -23.30
CA CYS A 86 14.36 -27.43 -22.70
C CYS A 86 13.86 -28.54 -23.62
N PHE A 87 14.58 -29.66 -23.65
CA PHE A 87 14.23 -30.83 -24.45
C PHE A 87 12.98 -31.56 -23.93
N VAL A 88 12.81 -31.59 -22.60
CA VAL A 88 11.68 -32.26 -21.95
C VAL A 88 11.00 -31.25 -21.03
N ALA A 89 9.67 -31.33 -20.90
CA ALA A 89 8.92 -30.63 -19.85
C ALA A 89 8.13 -31.66 -19.04
N ARG A 90 8.07 -31.49 -17.72
CA ARG A 90 7.40 -32.46 -16.84
C ARG A 90 6.24 -31.87 -16.06
N LYS A 91 5.35 -32.80 -15.70
CA LYS A 91 4.03 -32.58 -15.09
C LYS A 91 3.12 -31.74 -15.99
N ILE A 92 2.70 -32.38 -17.07
CA ILE A 92 1.68 -31.86 -17.99
C ILE A 92 0.32 -32.44 -17.58
N TRP A 93 -0.73 -31.63 -17.62
CA TRP A 93 -2.09 -32.10 -17.38
C TRP A 93 -2.51 -33.10 -18.48
N PRO A 94 -3.15 -34.24 -18.14
CA PRO A 94 -3.48 -35.26 -19.14
C PRO A 94 -4.39 -34.79 -20.29
N HIS A 95 -5.22 -33.76 -20.05
CA HIS A 95 -6.10 -33.17 -21.08
C HIS A 95 -5.55 -31.85 -21.66
N ALA A 96 -4.24 -31.64 -21.61
CA ALA A 96 -3.60 -30.53 -22.31
C ALA A 96 -3.40 -30.88 -23.80
N ASP A 97 -4.51 -31.12 -24.51
CA ASP A 97 -4.53 -31.65 -25.87
C ASP A 97 -3.76 -30.73 -26.84
N ARG A 98 -3.82 -29.41 -26.64
CA ARG A 98 -3.06 -28.46 -27.46
C ARG A 98 -1.56 -28.62 -27.25
N LEU A 99 -1.10 -28.79 -26.02
CA LEU A 99 0.32 -29.04 -25.73
C LEU A 99 0.79 -30.32 -26.40
N TYR A 100 0.08 -31.43 -26.18
CA TYR A 100 0.43 -32.72 -26.77
C TYR A 100 0.45 -32.66 -28.29
N LYS A 101 -0.61 -32.11 -28.90
CA LYS A 101 -0.68 -31.93 -30.35
C LYS A 101 0.48 -31.09 -30.88
N THR A 102 0.89 -30.05 -30.17
CA THR A 102 1.93 -29.12 -30.67
C THR A 102 3.35 -29.66 -30.50
N PHE A 103 3.65 -30.31 -29.38
CA PHE A 103 5.02 -30.78 -29.08
C PHE A 103 5.28 -32.22 -29.54
N LEU A 104 4.24 -33.03 -29.78
CA LEU A 104 4.36 -34.39 -30.29
C LEU A 104 4.02 -34.53 -31.77
N SER A 105 3.52 -33.47 -32.43
CA SER A 105 3.37 -33.47 -33.89
C SER A 105 4.75 -33.49 -34.56
N GLY A 106 4.92 -34.37 -35.55
CA GLY A 106 6.14 -34.44 -36.38
C GLY A 106 6.42 -33.17 -37.19
N ASP A 107 5.44 -32.28 -37.32
CA ASP A 107 5.54 -30.97 -37.98
C ASP A 107 6.16 -29.89 -37.07
N GLY A 108 7.00 -30.28 -36.11
CA GLY A 108 7.67 -29.37 -35.17
C GLY A 108 8.43 -28.28 -35.91
N GLY A 109 7.74 -27.18 -36.22
CA GLY A 109 8.21 -26.17 -37.15
C GLY A 109 9.53 -25.62 -36.66
N ALA A 110 10.61 -25.95 -37.40
CA ALA A 110 11.96 -25.39 -37.35
C ALA A 110 12.23 -24.51 -36.11
N GLN A 111 12.13 -25.09 -34.91
CA GLN A 111 12.65 -24.40 -33.74
C GLN A 111 14.16 -24.57 -33.85
N ALA A 112 14.85 -23.44 -34.01
CA ALA A 112 16.30 -23.40 -34.05
C ALA A 112 16.85 -24.22 -32.87
N VAL A 113 17.80 -25.10 -33.15
CA VAL A 113 18.52 -25.86 -32.13
C VAL A 113 19.10 -24.84 -31.15
N ALA A 114 18.48 -24.74 -29.98
CA ALA A 114 18.83 -23.77 -28.95
C ALA A 114 19.20 -24.53 -27.68
N GLU A 115 20.22 -24.04 -27.00
CA GLU A 115 20.64 -24.57 -25.71
C GLU A 115 19.55 -24.30 -24.65
N PRO A 116 19.21 -25.29 -23.80
CA PRO A 116 18.21 -25.12 -22.74
C PRO A 116 18.51 -23.91 -21.86
N ASN A 117 17.53 -23.01 -21.74
CA ASN A 117 17.64 -21.80 -20.94
C ASN A 117 16.35 -21.54 -20.14
N PRO A 118 16.13 -22.31 -19.05
CA PRO A 118 14.98 -22.10 -18.18
C PRO A 118 15.00 -20.71 -17.52
N GLY A 119 16.16 -20.06 -17.42
CA GLY A 119 16.31 -18.71 -16.84
C GLY A 119 15.39 -17.66 -17.49
N LYS A 120 15.08 -17.80 -18.78
CA LYS A 120 14.14 -16.89 -19.49
C LYS A 120 12.73 -16.90 -18.88
N ILE A 121 12.29 -18.05 -18.36
CA ILE A 121 10.95 -18.23 -17.79
C ILE A 121 10.95 -18.19 -16.26
N ASP A 122 12.11 -18.34 -15.61
CA ASP A 122 12.26 -18.32 -14.15
C ASP A 122 11.73 -17.04 -13.51
N ARG A 123 11.93 -15.90 -14.17
CA ARG A 123 11.39 -14.61 -13.70
C ARG A 123 9.86 -14.64 -13.58
N LEU A 124 9.18 -15.35 -14.47
CA LEU A 124 7.72 -15.45 -14.46
C LEU A 124 7.23 -16.33 -13.29
N PHE A 125 7.89 -17.46 -13.03
CA PHE A 125 7.60 -18.30 -11.87
C PHE A 125 7.93 -17.59 -10.55
N ALA A 126 9.08 -16.93 -10.45
CA ALA A 126 9.47 -16.16 -9.28
C ALA A 126 8.43 -15.08 -8.96
N LYS A 127 7.94 -14.36 -9.98
CA LYS A 127 6.88 -13.36 -9.82
C LYS A 127 5.54 -13.98 -9.42
N ALA A 128 5.20 -15.15 -9.95
CA ALA A 128 3.98 -15.86 -9.59
C ALA A 128 4.04 -16.36 -8.13
N VAL A 129 5.17 -16.93 -7.71
CA VAL A 129 5.44 -17.35 -6.33
C VAL A 129 5.35 -16.15 -5.40
N GLU A 130 6.06 -15.05 -5.69
CA GLU A 130 6.01 -13.84 -4.89
C GLU A 130 4.56 -13.32 -4.75
N ARG A 131 3.80 -13.28 -5.85
CA ARG A 131 2.40 -12.86 -5.81
C ARG A 131 1.53 -13.83 -5.00
N ARG A 132 1.80 -15.13 -5.04
CA ARG A 132 1.08 -16.13 -4.24
C ARG A 132 1.39 -16.03 -2.75
N THR A 133 2.66 -15.80 -2.40
CA THR A 133 3.16 -15.81 -1.02
C THR A 133 3.04 -14.46 -0.32
N LYS A 134 3.23 -13.34 -1.04
CA LYS A 134 3.11 -11.97 -0.51
C LYS A 134 1.77 -11.30 -0.87
N GLY A 135 1.15 -11.67 -1.98
CA GLY A 135 -0.08 -11.02 -2.43
C GLY A 135 0.19 -9.68 -3.13
N ARG A 136 -0.88 -8.91 -3.35
CA ARG A 136 -0.81 -7.56 -3.92
C ARG A 136 -0.99 -6.54 -2.79
N ALA A 137 -0.24 -5.45 -2.82
CA ALA A 137 -0.30 -4.40 -1.80
C ALA A 137 -1.71 -3.81 -1.68
N GLY A 138 -2.23 -3.71 -0.45
CA GLY A 138 -3.56 -3.17 -0.17
C GLY A 138 -4.74 -3.98 -0.71
N LEU A 139 -4.52 -5.21 -1.20
CA LEU A 139 -5.61 -6.10 -1.61
C LEU A 139 -5.90 -7.12 -0.54
N TYR A 140 -7.06 -6.97 0.09
CA TYR A 140 -7.61 -7.91 1.05
C TYR A 140 -8.75 -8.68 0.38
N MET A 141 -8.67 -10.01 0.39
CA MET A 141 -9.68 -10.87 -0.23
C MET A 141 -9.91 -12.11 0.62
N GLN A 142 -11.06 -12.76 0.44
CA GLN A 142 -11.36 -14.04 1.09
C GLN A 142 -10.28 -15.10 0.80
N SER A 143 -9.71 -15.12 -0.41
CA SER A 143 -8.62 -16.05 -0.77
C SER A 143 -7.27 -15.71 -0.14
N ARG A 144 -7.11 -14.49 0.39
CA ARG A 144 -5.89 -14.00 1.03
C ARG A 144 -6.20 -12.80 1.93
N HIS A 145 -6.44 -13.11 3.20
CA HIS A 145 -6.54 -12.12 4.27
C HIS A 145 -5.32 -12.28 5.18
N PRO A 146 -4.26 -11.46 5.02
CA PRO A 146 -3.03 -11.61 5.79
C PRO A 146 -3.27 -11.33 7.28
N ASN A 147 -2.43 -11.94 8.12
CA ASN A 147 -2.31 -11.55 9.53
C ASN A 147 -1.68 -10.16 9.63
N GLU A 148 -1.90 -9.49 10.77
CA GLU A 148 -1.31 -8.19 11.04
C GLU A 148 0.22 -8.24 10.90
N ASN A 149 0.78 -7.26 10.17
CA ASN A 149 2.20 -7.12 9.85
C ASN A 149 2.78 -8.18 8.90
N TRP A 150 1.96 -9.06 8.32
CA TRP A 150 2.34 -10.02 7.27
C TRP A 150 1.88 -9.55 5.89
N GLU A 151 1.35 -8.33 5.78
CA GLU A 151 0.83 -7.76 4.55
C GLU A 151 1.96 -7.28 3.64
N ASN A 152 1.75 -7.35 2.33
CA ASN A 152 2.68 -6.78 1.35
C ASN A 152 2.36 -5.29 1.11
N GLY A 153 2.32 -4.51 2.19
CA GLY A 153 1.83 -3.13 2.21
C GLY A 153 0.35 -3.03 2.62
N ARG A 154 0.06 -2.12 3.55
CA ARG A 154 -1.28 -1.92 4.16
C ARG A 154 -2.29 -1.40 3.15
N THR A 155 -1.93 -0.42 2.34
CA THR A 155 -2.78 0.11 1.25
C THR A 155 -2.07 0.01 -0.09
N ALA A 156 -2.83 0.21 -1.16
CA ALA A 156 -2.37 -0.05 -2.53
C ALA A 156 -1.66 1.15 -3.17
N ALA A 157 -1.88 2.35 -2.64
CA ALA A 157 -1.37 3.62 -3.18
C ALA A 157 -1.37 4.71 -2.09
N PRO A 158 -0.60 5.80 -2.28
CA PRO A 158 -0.62 6.96 -1.40
C PRO A 158 -1.99 7.65 -1.32
N TYR A 159 -2.34 8.16 -0.13
CA TYR A 159 -3.54 8.95 0.14
C TYR A 159 -3.23 10.08 1.12
N SER A 160 -4.17 11.01 1.27
CA SER A 160 -4.03 12.14 2.20
C SER A 160 -5.21 12.23 3.15
N VAL A 161 -4.91 12.45 4.41
CA VAL A 161 -5.86 12.58 5.51
C VAL A 161 -5.72 13.97 6.11
N PHE A 162 -6.83 14.66 6.25
CA PHE A 162 -6.88 16.04 6.75
C PHE A 162 -7.72 16.12 8.02
N GLU A 163 -7.18 16.76 9.05
CA GLU A 163 -7.90 17.06 10.29
C GLU A 163 -7.93 18.58 10.49
N GLY A 164 -9.12 19.13 10.76
CA GLY A 164 -9.31 20.55 11.06
C GLY A 164 -9.37 21.50 9.86
N PHE A 165 -9.08 21.02 8.65
CA PHE A 165 -9.11 21.87 7.44
C PHE A 165 -10.53 22.25 7.02
N ALA A 166 -11.46 21.29 7.06
CA ALA A 166 -12.88 21.56 6.77
C ALA A 166 -13.54 22.44 7.86
N ASP A 167 -13.02 22.42 9.08
CA ASP A 167 -13.48 23.27 10.19
C ASP A 167 -12.98 24.72 10.04
N LEU A 168 -11.74 24.90 9.56
CA LEU A 168 -11.11 26.22 9.39
C LEU A 168 -11.49 26.93 8.09
N PHE A 169 -11.70 26.18 7.00
CA PHE A 169 -11.89 26.74 5.66
C PHE A 169 -13.25 26.35 5.08
N GLU A 170 -13.96 27.35 4.56
CA GLU A 170 -15.18 27.12 3.80
C GLU A 170 -14.87 26.41 2.47
N ASN A 171 -15.56 25.30 2.19
CA ASN A 171 -15.44 24.54 0.94
C ASN A 171 -14.02 24.07 0.63
N PHE A 172 -13.25 23.70 1.66
CA PHE A 172 -11.87 23.25 1.52
C PHE A 172 -11.71 22.10 0.50
N GLU A 173 -12.63 21.14 0.49
CA GLU A 173 -12.59 19.98 -0.41
C GLU A 173 -12.65 20.40 -1.87
N ILE A 174 -13.51 21.37 -2.18
CA ILE A 174 -13.68 21.91 -3.53
C ILE A 174 -12.42 22.68 -3.93
N TRP A 175 -11.87 23.50 -3.03
CA TRP A 175 -10.64 24.25 -3.29
C TRP A 175 -9.46 23.30 -3.53
N LEU A 176 -9.25 22.31 -2.66
CA LEU A 176 -8.14 21.38 -2.77
C LEU A 176 -8.26 20.55 -4.05
N GLY A 177 -9.46 20.06 -4.39
CA GLY A 177 -9.69 19.32 -5.62
C GLY A 177 -9.37 20.13 -6.89
N LYS A 178 -9.67 21.43 -6.89
CA LYS A 178 -9.27 22.33 -7.99
C LYS A 178 -7.77 22.58 -8.05
N ALA A 179 -7.11 22.71 -6.89
CA ALA A 179 -5.68 23.00 -6.81
C ALA A 179 -4.81 21.79 -7.22
N THR A 180 -5.20 20.58 -6.83
CA THR A 180 -4.40 19.36 -7.04
C THR A 180 -4.88 18.50 -8.22
N GLY A 181 -6.13 18.70 -8.67
CA GLY A 181 -6.79 17.81 -9.64
C GLY A 181 -7.12 16.44 -9.06
N THR A 182 -7.07 16.26 -7.73
CA THR A 182 -7.43 15.01 -7.04
C THR A 182 -8.87 15.05 -6.55
N ARG A 183 -9.43 13.88 -6.27
CA ARG A 183 -10.74 13.79 -5.61
C ARG A 183 -10.56 13.96 -4.11
N VAL A 184 -11.34 14.87 -3.55
CA VAL A 184 -11.34 15.17 -2.11
C VAL A 184 -12.72 14.87 -1.56
N HIS A 185 -12.76 13.92 -0.64
CA HIS A 185 -13.93 13.52 0.12
C HIS A 185 -14.06 14.40 1.37
N GLY A 186 -15.28 14.48 1.91
CA GLY A 186 -15.50 15.02 3.25
C GLY A 186 -15.09 14.01 4.32
N HIS A 187 -15.86 13.96 5.39
CA HIS A 187 -15.65 12.99 6.47
C HIS A 187 -16.11 11.59 6.05
N LEU A 188 -15.18 10.76 5.58
CA LEU A 188 -15.48 9.37 5.22
C LEU A 188 -15.90 8.54 6.44
N PHE A 189 -15.40 8.89 7.63
CA PHE A 189 -15.62 8.18 8.89
C PHE A 189 -16.62 8.90 9.82
N ALA A 190 -17.43 9.82 9.30
CA ALA A 190 -18.48 10.49 10.07
C ALA A 190 -19.53 9.52 10.62
N GLU A 191 -20.05 9.79 11.82
CA GLU A 191 -21.00 8.92 12.53
C GLU A 191 -22.25 8.58 11.71
N THR A 192 -22.77 9.54 10.93
CA THR A 192 -24.06 9.39 10.24
C THR A 192 -23.96 8.71 8.87
N ARG A 193 -23.02 9.12 8.03
CA ARG A 193 -22.84 8.61 6.67
C ARG A 193 -21.42 8.86 6.17
N VAL A 194 -21.01 8.10 5.16
CA VAL A 194 -19.77 8.36 4.42
C VAL A 194 -19.98 9.55 3.49
N GLN A 195 -19.13 10.56 3.58
CA GLN A 195 -19.22 11.75 2.75
C GLN A 195 -18.32 11.64 1.51
N PHE A 196 -18.78 10.94 0.47
CA PHE A 196 -18.07 10.90 -0.80
C PHE A 196 -18.05 12.26 -1.51
N ALA A 197 -17.08 12.43 -2.41
CA ALA A 197 -16.92 13.67 -3.16
C ALA A 197 -18.18 13.87 -4.04
N GLY A 198 -18.72 15.09 -4.07
CA GLY A 198 -19.95 15.38 -4.82
C GLY A 198 -21.24 14.77 -4.23
N GLY A 199 -21.18 14.16 -3.04
CA GLY A 199 -22.37 13.60 -2.37
C GLY A 199 -22.89 12.29 -3.00
N GLU A 200 -22.03 11.56 -3.72
CA GLU A 200 -22.35 10.27 -4.32
C GLU A 200 -22.81 9.25 -3.27
N LYS A 201 -23.78 8.40 -3.62
CA LYS A 201 -24.29 7.34 -2.73
C LYS A 201 -23.53 6.02 -2.87
N ILE A 202 -22.99 5.78 -4.06
CA ILE A 202 -22.24 4.59 -4.41
C ILE A 202 -21.00 5.05 -5.17
N TYR A 203 -19.84 4.59 -4.72
CA TYR A 203 -18.55 4.92 -5.27
C TYR A 203 -17.88 3.69 -5.90
N ASN A 204 -16.67 3.86 -6.44
CA ASN A 204 -15.91 2.81 -7.12
C ASN A 204 -15.86 1.51 -6.31
N GLY A 205 -16.13 0.39 -6.98
CA GLY A 205 -16.16 -0.93 -6.35
C GLY A 205 -17.39 -1.19 -5.48
N ALA A 206 -18.50 -0.51 -5.77
CA ALA A 206 -19.79 -0.64 -5.07
C ALA A 206 -19.73 -0.27 -3.58
N LEU A 207 -18.82 0.65 -3.22
CA LEU A 207 -18.76 1.20 -1.87
C LEU A 207 -19.93 2.15 -1.65
N CYS A 208 -20.84 1.80 -0.74
CA CYS A 208 -22.00 2.62 -0.42
C CYS A 208 -21.70 3.64 0.68
N ASP A 209 -22.55 4.66 0.79
CA ASP A 209 -22.41 5.74 1.77
C ASP A 209 -22.93 5.41 3.19
N SER A 210 -23.29 4.16 3.43
CA SER A 210 -23.79 3.69 4.72
C SER A 210 -22.70 3.62 5.78
N ALA A 211 -22.86 4.36 6.88
CA ALA A 211 -21.98 4.29 8.04
C ALA A 211 -21.92 2.87 8.63
N ALA A 212 -23.06 2.17 8.73
CA ALA A 212 -23.12 0.80 9.25
C ALA A 212 -22.26 -0.19 8.44
N MET A 213 -22.27 -0.07 7.11
CA MET A 213 -21.43 -0.92 6.24
C MET A 213 -19.95 -0.58 6.34
N ARG A 214 -19.60 0.70 6.47
CA ARG A 214 -18.22 1.15 6.72
C ARG A 214 -17.73 0.63 8.08
N ASP A 215 -18.52 0.80 9.13
CA ASP A 215 -18.14 0.53 10.51
C ASP A 215 -18.09 -0.96 10.85
N TYR A 216 -18.68 -1.81 10.02
CA TYR A 216 -18.47 -3.26 10.09
C TYR A 216 -16.97 -3.62 9.96
N ASN A 217 -16.22 -2.94 9.08
CA ASN A 217 -14.78 -3.08 8.99
C ASN A 217 -14.13 -1.82 8.35
N PRO A 218 -13.79 -0.80 9.17
CA PRO A 218 -13.23 0.47 8.70
C PRO A 218 -11.95 0.31 7.87
N THR A 219 -11.09 -0.63 8.28
CA THR A 219 -9.83 -0.93 7.59
C THR A 219 -10.07 -1.51 6.19
N SER A 220 -11.00 -2.46 6.07
CA SER A 220 -11.37 -3.03 4.77
C SER A 220 -12.06 -2.00 3.88
N PHE A 221 -12.86 -1.11 4.45
CA PHE A 221 -13.46 0.01 3.72
C PHE A 221 -12.38 0.90 3.09
N LEU A 222 -11.40 1.38 3.88
CA LEU A 222 -10.32 2.23 3.38
C LEU A 222 -9.48 1.51 2.33
N THR A 223 -9.06 0.27 2.60
CA THR A 223 -8.20 -0.48 1.67
C THR A 223 -8.92 -0.77 0.35
N ASN A 224 -10.22 -1.08 0.39
CA ASN A 224 -11.05 -1.22 -0.82
C ASN A 224 -11.20 0.10 -1.57
N LEU A 225 -11.41 1.22 -0.88
CA LEU A 225 -11.49 2.55 -1.50
C LEU A 225 -10.21 2.83 -2.30
N ILE A 226 -9.06 2.74 -1.64
CA ILE A 226 -7.75 2.99 -2.28
C ILE A 226 -7.46 1.97 -3.40
N TRP A 227 -7.85 0.71 -3.23
CA TRP A 227 -7.66 -0.32 -4.25
C TRP A 227 -8.51 -0.09 -5.50
N ASN A 228 -9.77 0.33 -5.34
CA ASN A 228 -10.69 0.54 -6.46
C ASN A 228 -10.44 1.86 -7.20
N THR A 229 -9.64 2.76 -6.63
CA THR A 229 -9.27 4.06 -7.23
C THR A 229 -7.78 4.17 -7.56
N ARG A 230 -7.07 3.04 -7.70
CA ARG A 230 -5.64 3.05 -8.04
C ARG A 230 -5.37 3.85 -9.30
N GLY A 231 -4.33 4.69 -9.24
CA GLY A 231 -4.01 5.67 -10.27
C GLY A 231 -4.40 7.10 -9.86
N GLU A 232 -5.32 7.24 -8.91
CA GLU A 232 -5.73 8.53 -8.36
C GLU A 232 -5.50 8.57 -6.85
N ARG A 233 -4.84 9.64 -6.39
CA ARG A 233 -4.66 9.89 -4.96
C ARG A 233 -5.99 10.30 -4.34
N GLN A 234 -6.45 9.55 -3.34
CA GLN A 234 -7.65 9.91 -2.58
C GLN A 234 -7.28 10.83 -1.42
N CYS A 235 -8.09 11.85 -1.22
CA CYS A 235 -7.97 12.80 -0.11
C CYS A 235 -9.27 12.80 0.68
N PHE A 236 -9.21 12.84 2.01
CA PHE A 236 -10.43 12.88 2.83
C PHE A 236 -10.23 13.56 4.18
N GLN A 237 -11.32 14.01 4.79
CA GLN A 237 -11.33 14.53 6.14
C GLN A 237 -11.43 13.39 7.16
N PHE A 238 -10.67 13.51 8.25
CA PHE A 238 -10.71 12.64 9.40
C PHE A 238 -10.47 13.50 10.64
N GLY A 239 -11.51 13.79 11.40
CA GLY A 239 -11.45 14.65 12.58
C GLY A 239 -11.90 13.96 13.87
N PRO A 240 -11.86 14.67 15.01
CA PRO A 240 -12.21 14.10 16.32
C PRO A 240 -13.69 13.68 16.45
N ALA A 241 -14.56 14.21 15.58
CA ALA A 241 -15.96 13.83 15.49
C ALA A 241 -16.19 12.50 14.75
N ASP A 242 -15.18 12.00 14.01
CA ASP A 242 -15.29 10.77 13.24
C ASP A 242 -15.05 9.51 14.09
N HIS A 243 -15.38 8.36 13.51
CA HIS A 243 -15.12 7.06 14.13
C HIS A 243 -13.61 6.75 14.18
N GLN A 244 -13.04 6.78 15.38
CA GLN A 244 -11.59 6.76 15.61
C GLN A 244 -10.91 5.39 15.42
N ALA A 245 -11.66 4.30 15.17
CA ALA A 245 -11.09 2.95 15.06
C ALA A 245 -10.05 2.80 13.93
N LEU A 246 -10.09 3.68 12.93
CA LEU A 246 -9.13 3.68 11.82
C LEU A 246 -7.76 4.29 12.21
N GLY A 247 -7.68 5.09 13.27
CA GLY A 247 -6.52 5.90 13.61
C GLY A 247 -5.21 5.09 13.64
N HIS A 248 -5.19 3.96 14.35
CA HIS A 248 -4.01 3.09 14.43
C HIS A 248 -3.60 2.47 13.07
N PHE A 249 -4.56 2.24 12.17
CA PHE A 249 -4.28 1.69 10.86
C PHE A 249 -3.56 2.71 9.97
N ILE A 250 -4.08 3.93 9.88
CA ILE A 250 -3.53 5.00 9.03
C ILE A 250 -2.16 5.48 9.52
N THR A 251 -1.93 5.55 10.83
CA THR A 251 -0.63 5.98 11.37
C THR A 251 0.50 4.98 11.10
N GLY A 252 0.19 3.68 11.05
CA GLY A 252 1.15 2.64 10.71
C GLY A 252 1.33 2.39 9.21
N ASP A 253 0.63 3.14 8.34
CA ASP A 253 0.70 2.96 6.90
C ASP A 253 1.68 3.94 6.24
N PRO A 254 2.76 3.47 5.59
CA PRO A 254 3.72 4.36 4.91
C PRO A 254 3.13 5.12 3.72
N ASN A 255 1.97 4.72 3.20
CA ASN A 255 1.27 5.44 2.14
C ASN A 255 0.43 6.61 2.65
N ALA A 256 0.18 6.70 3.95
CA ALA A 256 -0.63 7.75 4.53
C ALA A 256 0.17 9.05 4.68
N GLN A 257 -0.42 10.15 4.23
CA GLN A 257 0.02 11.50 4.58
C GLN A 257 -1.06 12.14 5.45
N ILE A 258 -0.71 12.50 6.68
CA ILE A 258 -1.66 13.02 7.67
C ILE A 258 -1.27 14.47 7.97
N SER A 259 -2.21 15.39 7.74
CA SER A 259 -2.05 16.82 7.99
C SER A 259 -3.09 17.27 9.01
N VAL A 260 -2.63 17.79 10.14
CA VAL A 260 -3.49 18.12 11.29
C VAL A 260 -3.35 19.60 11.66
N ILE A 261 -4.47 20.30 11.72
CA ILE A 261 -4.59 21.61 12.37
C ILE A 261 -5.21 21.39 13.75
N SER A 262 -4.38 21.33 14.79
CA SER A 262 -4.86 20.98 16.12
C SER A 262 -5.72 22.08 16.72
N GLY A 263 -6.84 21.69 17.33
CA GLY A 263 -7.79 22.59 17.97
C GLY A 263 -8.80 23.25 17.03
N ALA A 264 -8.79 22.92 15.74
CA ALA A 264 -9.74 23.47 14.76
C ALA A 264 -11.20 23.05 15.03
N TRP A 265 -11.41 21.92 15.70
CA TRP A 265 -12.74 21.44 16.11
C TRP A 265 -13.52 22.44 16.99
N ALA A 266 -12.84 23.44 17.57
CA ALA A 266 -13.49 24.49 18.35
C ALA A 266 -14.24 25.51 17.48
N ILE A 267 -13.90 25.64 16.20
CA ILE A 267 -14.51 26.61 15.27
C ILE A 267 -15.99 26.28 15.01
N PRO A 268 -16.39 25.03 14.67
CA PRO A 268 -17.80 24.66 14.57
C PRO A 268 -18.58 24.92 15.86
N LEU A 269 -17.98 24.65 17.03
CA LEU A 269 -18.61 24.89 18.33
C LEU A 269 -18.82 26.39 18.62
N PHE A 270 -17.88 27.23 18.17
CA PHE A 270 -18.00 28.68 18.26
C PHE A 270 -19.18 29.19 17.43
N HIS A 271 -19.37 28.68 16.21
CA HIS A 271 -20.48 29.08 15.35
C HIS A 271 -21.84 28.46 15.72
N ALA A 272 -21.86 27.32 16.41
CA ALA A 272 -23.09 26.61 16.75
C ALA A 272 -24.02 27.36 17.72
N ASN A 273 -23.51 28.42 18.40
CA ASN A 273 -24.25 29.28 19.34
C ASN A 273 -25.22 28.52 20.28
N SER A 274 -24.80 27.34 20.73
CA SER A 274 -25.60 26.42 21.54
C SER A 274 -25.44 26.69 23.04
N ASN A 275 -26.14 25.94 23.89
CA ASN A 275 -25.99 26.07 25.34
C ASN A 275 -24.53 25.82 25.76
N PHE A 276 -23.93 26.76 26.50
CA PHE A 276 -22.55 26.69 26.96
C PHE A 276 -22.22 25.41 27.74
N GLY A 277 -23.18 24.84 28.48
CA GLY A 277 -22.99 23.57 29.17
C GLY A 277 -22.74 22.39 28.24
N GLU A 278 -23.45 22.36 27.10
CA GLU A 278 -23.29 21.35 26.05
C GLU A 278 -22.00 21.58 25.26
N ILE A 279 -21.72 22.83 24.90
CA ILE A 279 -20.46 23.23 24.23
C ILE A 279 -19.26 22.77 25.05
N ARG A 280 -19.25 23.01 26.37
CA ARG A 280 -18.13 22.60 27.23
C ARG A 280 -17.93 21.09 27.24
N LYS A 281 -19.02 20.32 27.34
CA LYS A 281 -18.97 18.85 27.36
C LYS A 281 -18.43 18.30 26.04
N GLU A 282 -18.92 18.85 24.93
CA GLU A 282 -18.50 18.43 23.60
C GLU A 282 -17.06 18.85 23.30
N ALA A 283 -16.67 20.07 23.67
CA ALA A 283 -15.31 20.55 23.56
C ALA A 283 -14.32 19.67 24.34
N ALA A 284 -14.66 19.27 25.57
CA ALA A 284 -13.83 18.36 26.36
C ALA A 284 -13.71 16.97 25.71
N ARG A 285 -14.78 16.47 25.08
CA ARG A 285 -14.80 15.19 24.36
C ARG A 285 -13.88 15.25 23.13
N LEU A 286 -14.05 16.26 22.27
CA LEU A 286 -13.26 16.44 21.06
C LEU A 286 -11.78 16.68 21.37
N GLN A 287 -11.48 17.51 22.38
CA GLN A 287 -10.10 17.74 22.84
C GLN A 287 -9.43 16.45 23.30
N LYS A 288 -10.15 15.59 24.05
CA LYS A 288 -9.59 14.32 24.53
C LYS A 288 -9.27 13.40 23.36
N ILE A 289 -10.18 13.28 22.40
CA ILE A 289 -10.00 12.44 21.21
C ILE A 289 -8.82 12.93 20.36
N GLU A 290 -8.77 14.23 20.07
CA GLU A 290 -7.66 14.84 19.31
C GLU A 290 -6.33 14.64 20.05
N ALA A 291 -6.28 14.84 21.36
CA ALA A 291 -5.07 14.62 22.15
C ALA A 291 -4.58 13.16 22.08
N GLU A 292 -5.49 12.18 22.16
CA GLU A 292 -5.17 10.76 22.01
C GLU A 292 -4.65 10.44 20.60
N PHE A 293 -5.25 11.02 19.56
CA PHE A 293 -4.81 10.86 18.18
C PHE A 293 -3.43 11.50 17.94
N LEU A 294 -3.19 12.72 18.44
CA LEU A 294 -1.89 13.39 18.37
C LEU A 294 -0.78 12.61 19.11
N ASN A 295 -1.10 12.01 20.27
CA ASN A 295 -0.16 11.13 20.98
C ASN A 295 0.17 9.88 20.15
N THR A 296 -0.82 9.32 19.47
CA THR A 296 -0.62 8.20 18.54
C THR A 296 0.29 8.61 17.39
N LEU A 297 0.07 9.79 16.79
CA LEU A 297 0.87 10.33 15.69
C LEU A 297 2.34 10.61 16.05
N ARG A 298 2.64 10.85 17.33
CA ARG A 298 4.01 11.06 17.84
C ARG A 298 4.71 9.76 18.27
N SER A 299 4.03 8.62 18.17
CA SER A 299 4.59 7.36 18.64
C SER A 299 5.74 6.85 17.75
N PRO A 300 6.74 6.14 18.30
CA PRO A 300 7.92 5.72 17.53
C PRO A 300 7.65 4.72 16.38
N TRP A 301 6.51 4.03 16.42
CA TRP A 301 6.14 3.02 15.43
C TRP A 301 5.41 3.60 14.20
N VAL A 302 5.09 4.90 14.22
CA VAL A 302 4.41 5.60 13.13
C VAL A 302 5.24 5.54 11.86
N LYS A 303 4.60 5.13 10.77
CA LYS A 303 5.20 5.06 9.43
C LYS A 303 4.61 6.09 8.46
N ALA A 304 3.44 6.64 8.80
CA ALA A 304 2.80 7.69 8.04
C ALA A 304 3.65 8.97 8.03
N ARG A 305 3.49 9.76 6.97
CA ARG A 305 4.09 11.09 6.90
C ARG A 305 3.16 12.09 7.59
N VAL A 306 3.54 12.55 8.77
CA VAL A 306 2.69 13.40 9.62
C VAL A 306 3.20 14.84 9.63
N ARG A 307 2.27 15.80 9.53
CA ARG A 307 2.49 17.22 9.79
C ARG A 307 1.41 17.73 10.74
N THR A 308 1.80 18.43 11.78
CA THR A 308 0.89 19.01 12.77
C THR A 308 1.21 20.49 12.93
N TRP A 309 0.18 21.32 12.92
CA TRP A 309 0.26 22.75 13.22
C TRP A 309 -0.77 23.07 14.29
N ALA A 310 -0.42 23.98 15.22
CA ALA A 310 -1.44 24.56 16.08
C ALA A 310 -2.33 25.50 15.26
N LEU A 311 -3.62 25.60 15.62
CA LEU A 311 -4.55 26.51 14.94
C LEU A 311 -4.03 27.96 14.89
N ALA A 312 -3.46 28.46 15.99
CA ALA A 312 -2.88 29.81 16.06
C ALA A 312 -1.73 30.00 15.06
N GLU A 313 -0.76 29.08 15.04
CA GLU A 313 0.38 29.12 14.11
C GLU A 313 -0.06 29.05 12.64
N PHE A 314 -1.09 28.25 12.37
CA PHE A 314 -1.60 28.05 11.02
C PHE A 314 -2.28 29.32 10.49
N VAL A 315 -3.03 30.04 11.32
CA VAL A 315 -3.74 31.27 10.94
C VAL A 315 -2.78 32.43 10.68
N GLU A 316 -1.61 32.46 11.33
CA GLU A 316 -0.59 33.51 11.09
C GLU A 316 0.04 33.43 9.70
N ASN A 317 0.28 32.22 9.18
CA ASN A 317 0.86 32.02 7.85
C ASN A 317 0.26 30.79 7.14
N PRO A 318 -0.99 30.87 6.64
CA PRO A 318 -1.69 29.73 6.05
C PRO A 318 -1.11 29.29 4.70
N MET A 319 -0.45 30.19 3.97
CA MET A 319 0.02 29.93 2.60
C MET A 319 1.16 28.91 2.54
N GLU A 320 2.09 28.94 3.49
CA GLU A 320 3.26 28.05 3.49
C GLU A 320 2.87 26.57 3.77
N PRO A 321 2.06 26.26 4.80
CA PRO A 321 1.52 24.91 5.00
C PRO A 321 0.70 24.42 3.81
N LEU A 322 -0.18 25.27 3.24
CA LEU A 322 -1.03 24.91 2.11
C LEU A 322 -0.21 24.61 0.85
N GLN A 323 0.81 25.41 0.55
CA GLN A 323 1.71 25.16 -0.59
C GLN A 323 2.40 23.81 -0.42
N THR A 324 2.89 23.54 0.79
CA THR A 324 3.61 22.29 1.07
C THR A 324 2.70 21.06 0.89
N ILE A 325 1.45 21.15 1.34
CA ILE A 325 0.44 20.09 1.15
C ILE A 325 0.19 19.84 -0.34
N VAL A 326 0.00 20.91 -1.12
CA VAL A 326 -0.28 20.81 -2.57
C VAL A 326 0.91 20.21 -3.32
N ASP A 327 2.12 20.65 -3.01
CA ASP A 327 3.35 20.13 -3.62
C ASP A 327 3.54 18.63 -3.33
N GLU A 328 3.16 18.17 -2.14
CA GLU A 328 3.22 16.75 -1.78
C GLU A 328 2.15 15.91 -2.48
N ILE A 329 0.95 16.46 -2.71
CA ILE A 329 -0.16 15.78 -3.39
C ILE A 329 0.09 15.70 -4.89
N SER A 330 0.56 16.78 -5.48
CA SER A 330 0.80 16.90 -6.91
C SER A 330 2.21 17.45 -7.19
N PRO A 331 3.26 16.61 -7.10
CA PRO A 331 4.65 17.04 -7.30
C PRO A 331 4.93 17.60 -8.70
N ARG A 332 4.03 17.33 -9.67
CA ARG A 332 4.14 17.81 -11.05
C ARG A 332 3.49 19.18 -11.25
N ALA A 333 2.68 19.65 -10.31
CA ALA A 333 2.08 20.96 -10.37
C ALA A 333 3.08 22.01 -9.87
N MET A 334 3.97 22.50 -10.74
CA MET A 334 4.94 23.57 -10.41
C MET A 334 4.28 24.96 -10.19
N ARG A 335 2.99 25.02 -9.85
CA ARG A 335 2.25 26.28 -9.68
C ARG A 335 2.28 26.68 -8.22
N ARG A 336 2.82 27.87 -7.94
CA ARG A 336 2.61 28.52 -6.65
C ARG A 336 1.13 28.83 -6.48
N LEU A 337 0.59 28.56 -5.30
CA LEU A 337 -0.76 28.95 -4.92
C LEU A 337 -0.88 30.47 -5.01
N THR A 338 -1.87 30.91 -5.77
CA THR A 338 -2.18 32.33 -5.98
C THR A 338 -3.36 32.80 -5.12
N GLU A 339 -4.20 31.87 -4.67
CA GLU A 339 -5.39 32.15 -3.88
C GLU A 339 -5.51 31.14 -2.73
N ALA A 340 -5.68 31.65 -1.50
CA ALA A 340 -5.97 30.85 -0.32
C ALA A 340 -7.47 30.51 -0.27
N PRO A 341 -7.86 29.36 0.32
CA PRO A 341 -9.26 29.09 0.61
C PRO A 341 -9.81 30.12 1.61
N ARG A 342 -11.12 30.35 1.55
CA ARG A 342 -11.78 31.32 2.41
C ARG A 342 -11.79 30.83 3.86
N LEU A 343 -11.18 31.59 4.75
CA LEU A 343 -11.18 31.33 6.19
C LEU A 343 -12.56 31.55 6.79
N ALA A 344 -12.93 30.69 7.74
CA ALA A 344 -14.07 30.92 8.62
C ALA A 344 -13.90 32.23 9.41
N ASP A 345 -15.01 32.84 9.82
CA ASP A 345 -14.96 34.07 10.60
C ASP A 345 -14.51 33.77 12.04
N LEU A 346 -13.28 34.17 12.37
CA LEU A 346 -12.68 33.99 13.69
C LEU A 346 -12.84 35.23 14.60
N THR A 347 -13.63 36.23 14.19
CA THR A 347 -13.87 37.44 15.00
C THR A 347 -14.50 37.06 16.34
N GLY A 348 -13.87 37.43 17.46
CA GLY A 348 -14.31 37.04 18.81
C GLY A 348 -13.95 35.61 19.25
N PHE A 349 -13.23 34.83 18.45
CA PHE A 349 -12.83 33.45 18.80
C PHE A 349 -11.93 33.39 20.05
N GLY A 350 -11.02 34.36 20.22
CA GLY A 350 -10.17 34.45 21.42
C GLY A 350 -10.99 34.63 22.70
N GLN A 351 -12.07 35.41 22.66
CA GLN A 351 -12.97 35.60 23.80
C GLN A 351 -13.76 34.32 24.11
N PHE A 352 -14.17 33.57 23.09
CA PHE A 352 -14.79 32.26 23.26
C PHE A 352 -13.86 31.27 23.99
N LEU A 353 -12.59 31.18 23.59
CA LEU A 353 -11.61 30.34 24.29
C LEU A 353 -11.38 30.77 25.74
N GLN A 354 -11.37 32.08 26.00
CA GLN A 354 -11.27 32.60 27.37
C GLN A 354 -12.51 32.25 28.20
N ASN A 355 -13.71 32.28 27.62
CA ASN A 355 -14.93 31.88 28.30
C ASN A 355 -14.92 30.39 28.68
N LEU A 356 -14.37 29.52 27.81
CA LEU A 356 -14.15 28.11 28.13
C LEU A 356 -13.18 27.93 29.31
N ARG A 357 -12.07 28.70 29.32
CA ARG A 357 -11.10 28.75 30.44
C ARG A 357 -11.75 29.15 31.76
N ASN A 358 -12.55 30.21 31.75
CA ASN A 358 -13.23 30.72 32.94
C ASN A 358 -14.23 29.69 33.53
N GLN A 359 -14.73 28.76 32.71
CA GLN A 359 -15.68 27.70 33.09
C GLN A 359 -15.00 26.39 33.54
N GLY A 360 -13.68 26.40 33.72
CA GLY A 360 -12.89 25.27 34.22
C GLY A 360 -12.44 24.28 33.15
N MET A 361 -12.55 24.61 31.85
CA MET A 361 -12.01 23.81 30.75
C MET A 361 -10.77 24.51 30.17
N GLN A 362 -9.64 23.80 30.06
CA GLN A 362 -8.42 24.37 29.49
C GLN A 362 -8.24 23.93 28.02
N PRO A 363 -8.49 24.81 27.03
CA PRO A 363 -8.14 24.57 25.65
C PRO A 363 -6.63 24.72 25.47
N VAL A 364 -5.94 23.61 25.23
CA VAL A 364 -4.46 23.52 25.14
C VAL A 364 -3.95 23.21 23.74
N LEU A 365 -4.81 22.77 22.82
CA LEU A 365 -4.38 22.27 21.50
C LEU A 365 -4.35 23.35 20.40
N MET A 366 -5.04 24.47 20.60
CA MET A 366 -5.21 25.54 19.60
C MET A 366 -4.00 26.49 19.50
N GLY A 367 -3.09 26.46 20.48
CA GLY A 367 -2.07 27.50 20.66
C GLY A 367 -2.59 28.77 21.35
N ASP A 368 -1.77 29.82 21.40
CA ASP A 368 -2.12 31.08 22.05
C ASP A 368 -2.87 32.02 21.09
N PHE A 369 -4.16 32.23 21.35
CA PHE A 369 -4.97 33.23 20.67
C PHE A 369 -5.06 34.52 21.51
N PRO A 370 -4.86 35.71 20.91
CA PRO A 370 -5.04 36.96 21.63
C PRO A 370 -6.50 37.16 22.03
N THR A 371 -6.75 37.48 23.30
CA THR A 371 -8.10 37.66 23.89
C THR A 371 -8.71 39.05 23.65
N GLY A 372 -8.24 39.78 22.64
CA GLY A 372 -8.74 41.11 22.29
C GLY A 372 -9.12 41.20 20.82
N ASP A 373 -10.26 41.82 20.52
CA ASP A 373 -10.53 42.37 19.20
C ASP A 373 -9.48 43.45 18.91
N ASP A 374 -8.41 43.07 18.25
CA ASP A 374 -7.64 44.03 17.47
C ASP A 374 -7.63 43.54 16.03
N PRO A 375 -8.57 44.02 15.19
CA PRO A 375 -8.36 43.93 13.77
C PRO A 375 -7.13 44.80 13.52
N ARG A 376 -5.96 44.17 13.35
CA ARG A 376 -4.91 44.79 12.55
C ARG A 376 -5.45 44.88 11.14
N GLY A 377 -6.32 45.88 10.93
CA GLY A 377 -6.67 46.38 9.64
C GLY A 377 -5.37 46.55 8.90
N THR A 378 -5.27 45.89 7.76
CA THR A 378 -4.20 46.05 6.80
C THR A 378 -3.97 47.55 6.63
N ALA A 379 -2.96 48.07 7.33
CA ALA A 379 -2.50 49.42 7.13
C ALA A 379 -2.04 49.44 5.67
N SER A 380 -2.83 50.11 4.84
CA SER A 380 -2.50 50.42 3.46
C SER A 380 -1.04 50.91 3.46
N ARG A 381 -0.12 50.07 2.99
CA ARG A 381 1.23 50.48 2.64
C ARG A 381 1.08 51.46 1.48
N ARG A 382 0.93 52.75 1.80
CA ARG A 382 1.12 53.83 0.84
C ARG A 382 2.54 53.70 0.31
N GLY A 383 2.66 53.16 -0.91
CA GLY A 383 3.92 53.10 -1.64
C GLY A 383 4.46 54.52 -1.82
N ARG A 384 5.65 54.77 -1.30
CA ARG A 384 6.46 55.92 -1.73
C ARG A 384 6.97 55.61 -3.14
N PRO A 385 6.86 56.53 -4.11
CA PRO A 385 7.44 56.32 -5.43
C PRO A 385 8.95 56.44 -5.34
N TYR A 386 9.67 55.42 -5.81
CA TYR A 386 11.12 55.49 -6.02
C TYR A 386 11.38 56.24 -7.33
N LEU A 387 12.09 57.37 -7.23
CA LEU A 387 12.67 58.08 -8.38
C LEU A 387 13.90 57.29 -8.86
N VAL A 388 13.91 56.95 -10.13
CA VAL A 388 15.05 56.36 -10.83
C VAL A 388 16.08 57.44 -11.12
N LYS A 389 17.36 57.16 -10.84
CA LYS A 389 18.49 57.77 -11.54
C LYS A 389 19.56 56.73 -11.77
#